data_AF-A0A8T4AZY8-F1
#
_entry.id   AF-A0A8T4AZY8-F1
#
_cell.length_a   1.000
_cell.length_b   1.000
_cell.length_c   1.000
_cell.angle_alpha   90.00
_cell.angle_beta   90.00
_cell.angle_gamma   90.00
#
_symmetry.space_group_name_H-M   'P 1'
#
loop_
_entity.id
_entity.type
_entity.pdbx_description
1 polymer ?
#
loop_
_entity_poly.entity_id
_entity_poly.type
_entity_poly.pdbx_seq_one_letter_code
_entity_poly.pdbx_strand_id
1 'polypeptide(L)'
;MTGDNANNLAPALPLYAERIWAKISQCIFAVGQKTSHRKSGLVVGGDWDQQRKPISEIPKIHYCLRHWHDSLSWEDAGAFDHMLELIQQKSGAVDGLTNLKDIKVRYANLDRIYAQVKADSRLQAVETIRGKTFRKSGGIFFHLDRKGKPLFGNAGHHRLAIALSLGISHIPAQLGLVHPDAKKVSCFALR
;
A
#
# COMPACT_ATOMS: atom_id res chain seq x y z
N MET A 1 -1.11 -2.72 43.65
CA MET A 1 -1.65 -4.00 43.13
C MET A 1 -1.95 -3.80 41.67
N THR A 2 -1.13 -4.45 40.85
CA THR A 2 -1.09 -4.38 39.38
C THR A 2 -2.19 -5.24 38.77
N GLY A 3 -2.97 -4.66 37.86
CA GLY A 3 -3.94 -5.38 37.02
C GLY A 3 -3.68 -5.04 35.56
N ASP A 4 -2.70 -5.72 34.97
CA ASP A 4 -2.45 -5.76 33.53
C ASP A 4 -3.67 -6.38 32.82
N ASN A 5 -4.53 -5.54 32.24
CA ASN A 5 -5.41 -5.97 31.16
C ASN A 5 -4.63 -5.95 29.85
N ALA A 6 -3.64 -6.82 29.75
CA ALA A 6 -3.10 -7.23 28.46
C ALA A 6 -4.23 -7.98 27.75
N ASN A 7 -4.77 -7.36 26.69
CA ASN A 7 -5.71 -7.93 25.72
C ASN A 7 -5.26 -9.35 25.31
N ASN A 8 -5.70 -10.35 26.05
CA ASN A 8 -5.56 -11.76 25.75
C ASN A 8 -6.75 -12.15 24.87
N LEU A 9 -6.77 -11.61 23.66
CA LEU A 9 -7.57 -12.18 22.58
C LEU A 9 -6.66 -13.16 21.86
N ALA A 10 -6.91 -14.47 22.03
CA ALA A 10 -6.53 -15.40 20.99
C ALA A 10 -7.16 -14.86 19.70
N PRO A 11 -6.37 -14.46 18.69
CA PRO A 11 -6.93 -13.73 17.57
C PRO A 11 -7.91 -14.65 16.85
N ALA A 12 -9.16 -14.23 16.74
CA ALA A 12 -10.07 -14.78 15.75
C ALA A 12 -9.32 -14.83 14.42
N LEU A 13 -9.42 -15.95 13.69
CA LEU A 13 -8.68 -16.13 12.45
C LEU A 13 -8.95 -14.93 11.52
N PRO A 14 -7.90 -14.31 10.93
CA PRO A 14 -8.09 -13.14 10.09
C PRO A 14 -9.04 -13.43 8.93
N LEU A 15 -9.92 -12.48 8.62
CA LEU A 15 -10.89 -12.66 7.55
C LEU A 15 -10.27 -12.35 6.18
N TYR A 16 -10.80 -13.01 5.14
CA TYR A 16 -10.44 -12.68 3.78
C TYR A 16 -10.78 -11.21 3.48
N ALA A 17 -9.81 -10.48 2.94
CA ALA A 17 -9.92 -9.06 2.65
C ALA A 17 -10.37 -8.20 3.84
N GLU A 18 -9.97 -8.59 5.04
CA GLU A 18 -10.19 -7.83 6.26
C GLU A 18 -9.60 -6.42 6.13
N ARG A 19 -10.37 -5.42 6.58
CA ARG A 19 -9.96 -4.02 6.58
C ARG A 19 -9.23 -3.72 7.88
N ILE A 20 -8.03 -3.20 7.73
CA ILE A 20 -7.17 -2.72 8.81
C ILE A 20 -6.93 -1.22 8.63
N TRP A 21 -6.70 -0.52 9.73
CA TRP A 21 -6.25 0.88 9.73
C TRP A 21 -4.76 0.93 10.06
N ALA A 22 -3.92 1.00 9.03
CA ALA A 22 -2.47 0.95 9.18
C ALA A 22 -1.90 2.31 9.55
N LYS A 23 -1.13 2.37 10.64
CA LYS A 23 -0.35 3.56 11.00
C LYS A 23 0.83 3.72 10.04
N ILE A 24 0.81 4.77 9.21
CA ILE A 24 1.79 4.95 8.12
C ILE A 24 3.23 5.01 8.61
N SER A 25 3.47 5.61 9.78
CA SER A 25 4.82 5.72 10.34
C SER A 25 5.47 4.36 10.66
N GLN A 26 4.70 3.27 10.64
CA GLN A 26 5.19 1.91 10.83
C GLN A 26 5.31 1.13 9.50
N CYS A 27 4.76 1.66 8.41
CA CYS A 27 4.70 1.06 7.07
C CYS A 27 5.93 1.44 6.23
N ILE A 28 7.14 1.19 6.73
CA ILE A 28 8.39 1.66 6.10
C ILE A 28 9.06 0.63 5.18
N PHE A 29 8.63 -0.63 5.25
CA PHE A 29 9.20 -1.73 4.46
C PHE A 29 8.14 -2.40 3.60
N ALA A 30 8.57 -2.87 2.43
CA ALA A 30 7.83 -3.78 1.57
C ALA A 30 8.42 -5.18 1.63
N VAL A 31 7.58 -6.19 1.43
CA VAL A 31 8.03 -7.57 1.23
C VAL A 31 8.83 -7.67 -0.07
N GLY A 32 9.93 -8.43 -0.05
CA GLY A 32 10.82 -8.62 -1.18
C GLY A 32 10.17 -9.39 -2.33
N GLN A 33 9.27 -10.32 -2.01
CA GLN A 33 8.56 -11.13 -2.98
C GLN A 33 7.08 -10.74 -3.07
N LYS A 34 6.59 -10.55 -4.29
CA LYS A 34 5.18 -10.21 -4.51
C LYS A 34 4.29 -11.38 -4.09
N THR A 35 3.30 -11.09 -3.24
CA THR A 35 2.29 -12.06 -2.85
C THR A 35 0.99 -11.83 -3.61
N SER A 36 0.17 -12.87 -3.74
CA SER A 36 -1.14 -12.77 -4.38
C SER A 36 -2.18 -12.24 -3.40
N HIS A 37 -3.05 -11.33 -3.84
CA HIS A 37 -4.23 -10.89 -3.07
C HIS A 37 -5.14 -12.06 -2.66
N ARG A 38 -5.12 -13.18 -3.41
CA ARG A 38 -5.87 -14.40 -3.06
C ARG A 38 -5.43 -15.02 -1.73
N LYS A 39 -4.24 -14.67 -1.24
CA LYS A 39 -3.69 -15.13 0.04
C LYS A 39 -4.03 -14.18 1.21
N SER A 40 -4.92 -13.22 1.01
CA SER A 40 -5.38 -12.32 2.07
C SER A 40 -6.00 -13.08 3.24
N GLY A 41 -5.62 -12.72 4.46
CA GLY A 41 -6.12 -13.34 5.69
C GLY A 41 -5.46 -14.68 6.07
N LEU A 42 -4.59 -15.24 5.22
CA LEU A 42 -3.92 -16.50 5.53
C LEU A 42 -2.83 -16.33 6.58
N VAL A 43 -2.80 -17.24 7.55
CA VAL A 43 -1.67 -17.39 8.48
C VAL A 43 -0.63 -18.30 7.84
N VAL A 44 0.56 -17.76 7.56
CA VAL A 44 1.62 -18.47 6.84
C VAL A 44 2.95 -18.26 7.57
N GLY A 45 3.59 -19.37 7.98
CA GLY A 45 4.92 -19.36 8.57
C GLY A 45 6.06 -19.29 7.55
N GLY A 46 7.29 -19.43 8.03
CA GLY A 46 8.50 -19.37 7.22
C GLY A 46 9.03 -17.95 7.06
N ASP A 47 10.02 -17.77 6.18
CA ASP A 47 10.86 -16.57 6.15
C ASP A 47 10.47 -15.52 5.10
N TRP A 48 9.21 -15.55 4.67
CA TRP A 48 8.71 -14.61 3.66
C TRP A 48 8.80 -13.14 4.10
N ASP A 49 8.84 -12.87 5.40
CA ASP A 49 8.92 -11.54 6.00
C ASP A 49 10.36 -11.02 6.18
N GLN A 50 11.37 -11.89 6.00
CA GLN A 50 12.77 -11.51 6.22
C GLN A 50 13.35 -10.68 5.08
N GLN A 51 13.03 -11.04 3.84
CA GLN A 51 13.45 -10.28 2.67
C GLN A 51 12.56 -9.04 2.55
N ARG A 52 13.14 -7.88 2.83
CA ARG A 52 12.43 -6.60 2.81
C ARG A 52 13.25 -5.51 2.16
N LYS A 53 12.57 -4.54 1.57
CA LYS A 53 13.17 -3.32 1.02
C LYS A 53 12.43 -2.08 1.53
N PRO A 54 13.11 -0.95 1.74
CA PRO A 54 12.45 0.31 2.04
C PRO A 54 11.39 0.65 0.99
N ILE A 55 10.22 1.13 1.42
CA ILE A 55 9.17 1.53 0.47
C ILE A 55 9.59 2.71 -0.40
N SER A 56 10.52 3.55 0.09
CA SER A 56 11.09 4.70 -0.61
C SER A 56 11.95 4.31 -1.82
N GLU A 57 12.45 3.06 -1.86
CA GLU A 57 13.22 2.52 -2.98
C GLU A 57 12.34 1.89 -4.07
N ILE A 58 11.02 1.78 -3.83
CA ILE A 58 10.11 1.29 -4.87
C ILE A 58 9.93 2.39 -5.91
N PRO A 59 10.30 2.19 -7.19
CA PRO A 59 10.28 3.26 -8.20
C PRO A 59 8.95 4.00 -8.27
N LYS A 60 7.83 3.26 -8.21
CA LYS A 60 6.49 3.82 -8.25
C LYS A 60 6.13 4.72 -7.08
N ILE A 61 6.68 4.45 -5.90
CA ILE A 61 6.49 5.32 -4.74
C ILE A 61 7.46 6.50 -4.83
N HIS A 62 8.71 6.22 -5.21
CA HIS A 62 9.78 7.20 -5.31
C HIS A 62 9.42 8.39 -6.21
N TYR A 63 9.03 8.15 -7.47
CA TYR A 63 8.69 9.25 -8.37
C TYR A 63 7.43 10.00 -7.93
N CYS A 64 6.49 9.34 -7.22
CA CYS A 64 5.30 10.01 -6.70
C CYS A 64 5.65 10.97 -5.56
N LEU A 65 6.57 10.57 -4.67
CA LEU A 65 7.07 11.44 -3.62
C LEU A 65 7.83 12.62 -4.22
N ARG A 66 8.72 12.39 -5.19
CA ARG A 66 9.41 13.48 -5.90
C ARG A 66 8.45 14.47 -6.56
N HIS A 67 7.39 13.98 -7.17
CA HIS A 67 6.40 14.85 -7.79
C HIS A 67 5.61 15.67 -6.74
N TRP A 68 5.00 15.02 -5.74
CA TRP A 68 4.08 15.70 -4.82
C TRP A 68 4.73 16.36 -3.60
N HIS A 69 5.85 15.81 -3.10
CA HIS A 69 6.59 16.37 -1.97
C HIS A 69 7.65 17.37 -2.46
N ASP A 70 8.45 17.00 -3.47
CA ASP A 70 9.55 17.84 -3.96
C ASP A 70 9.12 18.82 -5.08
N SER A 71 7.83 18.82 -5.44
CA SER A 71 7.24 19.71 -6.46
C SER A 71 7.88 19.60 -7.86
N LEU A 72 8.49 18.46 -8.19
CA LEU A 72 9.03 18.21 -9.53
C LEU A 72 7.92 17.91 -10.54
N SER A 73 8.15 18.12 -11.83
CA SER A 73 7.25 17.60 -12.86
C SER A 73 7.27 16.05 -12.87
N TRP A 74 6.27 15.41 -13.46
CA TRP A 74 6.28 13.94 -13.61
C TRP A 74 7.46 13.43 -14.45
N GLU A 75 7.92 14.26 -15.38
CA GLU A 75 9.09 13.99 -16.22
C GLU A 75 10.37 14.06 -15.38
N ASP A 76 10.58 15.17 -14.65
CA ASP A 76 11.76 15.35 -13.77
C ASP A 76 11.77 14.41 -12.56
N ALA A 77 10.60 13.90 -12.16
CA ALA A 77 10.46 12.86 -11.16
C ALA A 77 10.88 11.46 -11.69
N GLY A 78 11.11 11.31 -12.99
CA GLY A 78 11.48 10.05 -13.65
C GLY A 78 10.32 9.09 -13.89
N ALA A 79 9.07 9.56 -13.77
CA ALA A 79 7.90 8.69 -13.86
C ALA A 79 7.63 8.22 -15.30
N PHE A 80 7.81 9.11 -16.27
CA PHE A 80 7.58 8.80 -17.69
C PHE A 80 8.60 7.83 -18.22
N ASP A 81 9.89 8.10 -17.98
CA ASP A 81 10.99 7.23 -18.40
C ASP A 81 10.84 5.82 -17.83
N HIS A 82 10.59 5.71 -16.52
CA HIS A 82 10.40 4.42 -15.87
C HIS A 82 9.24 3.61 -16.48
N MET A 83 8.11 4.27 -16.77
CA MET A 83 6.95 3.58 -17.35
C MET A 83 7.17 3.20 -18.81
N LEU A 84 7.84 4.03 -19.59
CA LEU A 84 8.21 3.71 -20.98
C LEU A 84 9.19 2.55 -21.03
N GLU A 85 10.20 2.54 -20.16
CA GLU A 85 11.15 1.44 -20.02
C GLU A 85 10.42 0.13 -19.68
N LEU A 86 9.49 0.15 -18.73
CA LEU A 86 8.69 -1.04 -18.38
C LEU A 86 7.82 -1.54 -19.54
N ILE A 87 7.23 -0.64 -20.32
CA ILE A 87 6.43 -0.98 -21.52
C ILE A 87 7.32 -1.66 -22.56
N GLN A 88 8.51 -1.11 -22.79
CA GLN A 88 9.48 -1.67 -23.71
C GLN A 88 9.96 -3.05 -23.25
N GLN A 89 10.36 -3.19 -21.99
CA GLN A 89 10.86 -4.44 -21.41
C GLN A 89 9.83 -5.58 -21.45
N LYS A 90 8.54 -5.25 -21.30
CA LYS A 90 7.45 -6.24 -21.31
C LYS A 90 6.86 -6.48 -22.69
N SER A 91 7.37 -5.81 -23.73
CA SER A 91 6.85 -5.89 -25.10
C SER A 91 5.33 -5.75 -25.16
N GLY A 92 4.75 -4.82 -24.38
CA GLY A 92 3.30 -4.71 -24.27
C GLY A 92 2.79 -3.78 -23.17
N ALA A 93 1.49 -3.87 -22.89
CA ALA A 93 0.81 -2.97 -21.98
C ALA A 93 1.23 -3.19 -20.51
N VAL A 94 1.56 -2.11 -19.80
CA VAL A 94 1.85 -2.12 -18.36
C VAL A 94 0.82 -1.27 -17.64
N ASP A 95 0.10 -1.89 -16.69
CA ASP A 95 -1.03 -1.26 -15.99
C ASP A 95 -2.10 -0.69 -16.95
N GLY A 96 -2.23 -1.29 -18.15
CA GLY A 96 -3.12 -0.83 -19.21
C GLY A 96 -2.58 0.36 -20.04
N LEU A 97 -1.32 0.75 -19.86
CA LEU A 97 -0.66 1.82 -20.59
C LEU A 97 0.23 1.24 -21.68
N THR A 98 0.21 1.83 -22.87
CA THR A 98 0.98 1.34 -24.02
C THR A 98 1.96 2.36 -24.58
N ASN A 99 1.79 3.65 -24.24
CA ASN A 99 2.58 4.73 -24.82
C ASN A 99 2.61 5.97 -23.90
N LEU A 100 3.42 6.97 -24.25
CA LEU A 100 3.60 8.20 -23.49
C LEU A 100 2.30 8.99 -23.30
N LYS A 101 1.39 8.98 -24.29
CA LYS A 101 0.10 9.69 -24.18
C LYS A 101 -0.77 9.05 -23.09
N ASP A 102 -0.85 7.72 -23.06
CA ASP A 102 -1.58 6.99 -22.00
C ASP A 102 -1.00 7.30 -20.62
N ILE A 103 0.34 7.33 -20.52
CA ILE A 103 1.05 7.67 -19.28
C ILE A 103 0.67 9.10 -18.84
N LYS A 104 0.80 10.10 -19.70
CA LYS A 104 0.45 11.50 -19.37
C LYS A 104 -0.99 11.63 -18.88
N VAL A 105 -1.94 10.98 -19.56
CA VAL A 105 -3.36 10.98 -19.15
C VAL A 105 -3.55 10.33 -17.77
N ARG A 106 -2.92 9.16 -17.56
CA ARG A 106 -3.01 8.42 -16.30
C ARG A 106 -2.49 9.21 -15.11
N TYR A 107 -1.40 9.95 -15.31
CA TYR A 107 -0.71 10.71 -14.27
C TYR A 107 -1.39 12.06 -14.00
N ALA A 108 -1.91 12.75 -15.02
CA ALA A 108 -2.79 13.90 -14.80
C ALA A 108 -4.05 13.53 -13.98
N ASN A 109 -4.57 12.31 -14.15
CA ASN A 109 -5.64 11.80 -13.29
C ASN A 109 -5.17 11.50 -11.86
N LEU A 110 -3.91 11.12 -11.66
CA LEU A 110 -3.36 10.96 -10.30
C LEU A 110 -3.30 12.30 -9.56
N ASP A 111 -2.95 13.38 -10.23
CA ASP A 111 -2.94 14.72 -9.62
C ASP A 111 -4.31 15.19 -9.21
N ARG A 112 -5.34 14.88 -10.01
CA ARG A 112 -6.74 15.12 -9.63
C ARG A 112 -7.12 14.38 -8.35
N ILE A 113 -6.74 13.10 -8.26
CA ILE A 113 -7.00 12.28 -7.06
C ILE A 113 -6.21 12.82 -5.86
N TYR A 114 -4.95 13.20 -6.05
CA TYR A 114 -4.11 13.78 -5.00
C TYR A 114 -4.73 15.08 -4.46
N ALA A 115 -5.12 16.00 -5.35
CA ALA A 115 -5.76 17.25 -4.98
C ALA A 115 -7.07 17.03 -4.22
N GLN A 116 -7.88 16.06 -4.64
CA GLN A 116 -9.10 15.68 -3.92
C GLN A 116 -8.80 15.16 -2.51
N VAL A 117 -7.83 14.25 -2.36
CA VAL A 117 -7.47 13.68 -1.05
C VAL A 117 -6.86 14.75 -0.14
N LYS A 118 -6.08 15.67 -0.71
CA LYS A 118 -5.51 16.82 0.01
C LYS A 118 -6.62 17.73 0.56
N ALA A 119 -7.65 18.02 -0.24
CA ALA A 119 -8.79 18.82 0.19
C ALA A 119 -9.62 18.09 1.27
N ASP A 120 -9.86 16.80 1.10
CA ASP A 120 -10.67 16.00 2.03
C ASP A 120 -9.93 15.65 3.34
N SER A 121 -8.60 15.81 3.39
CA SER A 121 -7.70 15.37 4.49
C SER A 121 -7.85 13.89 4.89
N ARG A 122 -8.42 13.06 4.00
CA ARG A 122 -8.60 11.62 4.22
C ARG A 122 -8.57 10.87 2.91
N LEU A 123 -7.92 9.71 2.92
CA LEU A 123 -8.14 8.74 1.86
C LEU A 123 -9.51 8.11 2.06
N GLN A 124 -10.46 8.42 1.18
CA GLN A 124 -11.76 7.76 1.22
C GLN A 124 -11.59 6.24 1.14
N ALA A 125 -12.31 5.54 2.01
CA ALA A 125 -12.49 4.11 1.89
C ALA A 125 -13.18 3.84 0.55
N VAL A 126 -12.60 2.94 -0.24
CA VAL A 126 -13.00 2.64 -1.62
C VAL A 126 -14.47 2.16 -1.71
N GLU A 127 -15.11 1.82 -0.59
CA GLU A 127 -16.56 1.56 -0.49
C GLU A 127 -17.43 2.72 -1.04
N THR A 128 -16.93 3.96 -1.01
CA THR A 128 -17.63 5.14 -1.53
C THR A 128 -17.48 5.34 -3.04
N ILE A 129 -16.53 4.63 -3.67
CA ILE A 129 -16.27 4.73 -5.11
C ILE A 129 -17.12 3.67 -5.82
N ARG A 130 -18.28 4.10 -6.35
CA ARG A 130 -19.23 3.27 -7.11
C ARG A 130 -18.49 2.32 -8.08
N GLY A 131 -18.51 1.02 -7.78
CA GLY A 131 -18.14 -0.05 -8.72
C GLY A 131 -16.76 -0.72 -8.54
N LYS A 132 -15.85 -0.20 -7.71
CA LYS A 132 -14.61 -0.91 -7.35
C LYS A 132 -14.60 -1.07 -5.84
N THR A 133 -14.69 -2.30 -5.35
CA THR A 133 -14.69 -2.57 -3.91
C THR A 133 -13.26 -2.54 -3.38
N PHE A 134 -13.07 -1.99 -2.17
CA PHE A 134 -11.83 -2.06 -1.38
C PHE A 134 -11.21 -3.47 -1.40
N ARG A 135 -12.09 -4.48 -1.39
CA ARG A 135 -11.79 -5.92 -1.30
C ARG A 135 -11.50 -6.63 -2.64
N LYS A 136 -11.60 -5.97 -3.80
CA LYS A 136 -11.52 -6.65 -5.10
C LYS A 136 -10.45 -6.14 -6.06
N SER A 137 -10.09 -4.84 -6.02
CA SER A 137 -8.97 -4.31 -6.84
C SER A 137 -8.63 -2.87 -6.44
N GLY A 138 -7.36 -2.59 -6.09
CA GLY A 138 -6.82 -1.23 -5.94
C GLY A 138 -6.64 -0.71 -4.50
N GLY A 139 -6.92 -1.51 -3.46
CA GLY A 139 -6.61 -1.18 -2.07
C GLY A 139 -5.10 -1.27 -1.77
N ILE A 140 -4.66 -0.56 -0.73
CA ILE A 140 -3.30 -0.73 -0.17
C ILE A 140 -3.27 -2.09 0.56
N PHE A 141 -2.24 -2.90 0.33
CA PHE A 141 -2.15 -4.25 0.87
C PHE A 141 -0.98 -4.34 1.86
N PHE A 142 -1.23 -4.76 3.10
CA PHE A 142 -0.19 -4.95 4.12
C PHE A 142 -0.23 -6.35 4.72
N HIS A 143 0.95 -6.96 4.83
CA HIS A 143 1.18 -8.17 5.60
C HIS A 143 1.55 -7.84 7.05
N LEU A 144 1.43 -8.82 7.94
CA LEU A 144 1.97 -8.75 9.30
C LEU A 144 3.17 -9.68 9.43
N ASP A 145 4.34 -9.10 9.66
CA ASP A 145 5.58 -9.85 9.89
C ASP A 145 5.54 -10.65 11.20
N ARG A 146 6.59 -11.45 11.47
CA ARG A 146 6.71 -12.23 12.71
C ARG A 146 6.72 -11.39 14.00
N LYS A 147 6.87 -10.07 13.89
CA LYS A 147 6.82 -9.10 15.00
C LYS A 147 5.51 -8.33 15.04
N GLY A 148 4.53 -8.64 14.19
CA GLY A 148 3.26 -7.93 14.08
C GLY A 148 3.36 -6.53 13.48
N LYS A 149 4.43 -6.24 12.72
CA LYS A 149 4.62 -4.97 12.01
C LYS A 149 4.09 -5.06 10.57
N PRO A 150 3.58 -3.95 10.03
CA PRO A 150 3.04 -3.94 8.67
C PRO A 150 4.18 -3.98 7.63
N LEU A 151 4.08 -4.91 6.67
CA LEU A 151 4.94 -4.97 5.49
C LEU A 151 4.12 -4.74 4.23
N PHE A 152 4.51 -3.76 3.42
CA PHE A 152 3.80 -3.41 2.19
C PHE A 152 3.85 -4.57 1.19
N GLY A 153 2.67 -5.05 0.77
CA GLY A 153 2.48 -6.20 -0.11
C GLY A 153 2.63 -5.89 -1.61
N ASN A 154 3.21 -4.75 -1.98
CA ASN A 154 3.41 -4.32 -3.37
C ASN A 154 2.10 -4.11 -4.17
N ALA A 155 1.02 -3.67 -3.51
CA ALA A 155 -0.23 -3.30 -4.15
C ALA A 155 -0.80 -2.00 -3.58
N GLY A 156 -1.26 -1.10 -4.46
CA GLY A 156 -1.72 0.23 -4.08
C GLY A 156 -0.63 1.30 -4.00
N HIS A 157 0.45 1.18 -4.78
CA HIS A 157 1.60 2.10 -4.81
C HIS A 157 1.23 3.59 -4.79
N HIS A 158 0.39 4.04 -5.74
CA HIS A 158 0.00 5.45 -5.80
C HIS A 158 -0.81 5.89 -4.58
N ARG A 159 -1.73 5.05 -4.07
CA ARG A 159 -2.51 5.39 -2.86
C ARG A 159 -1.61 5.52 -1.64
N LEU A 160 -0.63 4.62 -1.51
CA LEU A 160 0.36 4.70 -0.45
C LEU A 160 1.22 5.97 -0.59
N ALA A 161 1.68 6.30 -1.80
CA ALA A 161 2.46 7.50 -2.05
C ALA A 161 1.69 8.80 -1.79
N ILE A 162 0.40 8.88 -2.16
CA ILE A 162 -0.48 10.00 -1.80
C ILE A 162 -0.52 10.16 -0.27
N ALA A 163 -0.74 9.07 0.45
CA ALA A 163 -0.86 9.11 1.89
C ALA A 163 0.43 9.55 2.59
N LEU A 164 1.58 9.08 2.09
CA LEU A 164 2.91 9.47 2.57
C LEU A 164 3.17 10.96 2.31
N SER A 165 2.93 11.43 1.08
CA SER A 165 3.13 12.84 0.71
C SER A 165 2.26 13.79 1.53
N LEU A 166 1.04 13.39 1.86
CA LEU A 166 0.10 14.20 2.65
C LEU A 166 0.27 14.03 4.17
N GLY A 167 1.20 13.20 4.64
CA GLY A 167 1.40 12.97 6.07
C GLY A 167 0.20 12.33 6.79
N ILE A 168 -0.63 11.56 6.07
CA ILE A 168 -1.81 10.92 6.64
C ILE A 168 -1.36 9.89 7.70
N SER A 169 -1.86 10.03 8.93
CA SER A 169 -1.42 9.17 10.04
C SER A 169 -1.87 7.72 9.92
N HIS A 170 -3.10 7.49 9.45
CA HIS A 170 -3.73 6.17 9.33
C HIS A 170 -4.43 6.01 8.00
N ILE A 171 -4.27 4.85 7.38
CA ILE A 171 -4.89 4.53 6.08
C ILE A 171 -5.68 3.23 6.15
N PRO A 172 -6.85 3.17 5.48
CA PRO A 172 -7.53 1.91 5.29
C PRO A 172 -6.72 1.04 4.32
N ALA A 173 -6.39 -0.18 4.75
CA ALA A 173 -5.64 -1.15 3.98
C ALA A 173 -6.22 -2.56 4.15
N GLN A 174 -6.01 -3.41 3.15
CA GLN A 174 -6.42 -4.79 3.19
C GLN A 174 -5.33 -5.63 3.85
N LEU A 175 -5.72 -6.45 4.82
CA LEU A 175 -4.84 -7.41 5.48
C LEU A 175 -4.44 -8.52 4.49
N GLY A 176 -3.14 -8.71 4.34
CA GLY A 176 -2.56 -9.80 3.56
C GLY A 176 -2.28 -11.03 4.42
N LEU A 177 -1.14 -11.67 4.17
CA LEU A 177 -0.56 -12.69 5.05
C LEU A 177 -0.32 -12.19 6.48
N VAL A 178 -0.48 -13.11 7.42
CA VAL A 178 -0.11 -12.93 8.83
C VAL A 178 0.89 -14.00 9.20
N HIS A 179 2.03 -13.61 9.78
CA HIS A 179 2.99 -14.59 10.30
C HIS A 179 2.43 -15.20 11.60
N PRO A 180 2.51 -16.52 11.82
CA PRO A 180 1.98 -17.16 13.03
C PRO A 180 2.56 -16.60 14.34
N ASP A 181 3.83 -16.16 14.31
CA ASP A 181 4.49 -15.54 15.47
C ASP A 181 4.07 -14.08 15.75
N ALA A 182 3.13 -13.50 14.99
CA ALA A 182 2.64 -12.15 15.22
C ALA A 182 1.82 -12.06 16.52
N LYS A 183 2.50 -12.02 17.68
CA LYS A 183 1.88 -12.07 19.02
C LYS A 183 1.16 -10.78 19.43
N LYS A 184 1.46 -9.64 18.80
CA LYS A 184 0.82 -8.34 19.07
C LYS A 184 0.67 -7.53 17.79
N VAL A 185 -0.56 -7.22 17.43
CA VAL A 185 -0.88 -6.29 16.34
C VAL A 185 -0.98 -4.89 16.95
N SER A 186 0.14 -4.16 17.00
CA SER A 186 0.20 -2.81 17.59
C SER A 186 -0.16 -1.69 16.59
N CYS A 187 -0.37 -2.05 15.32
CA CYS A 187 -0.41 -1.12 14.20
C CYS A 187 -1.79 -0.94 13.56
N PHE A 188 -2.78 -1.75 13.95
CA PHE A 188 -4.12 -1.77 13.38
C PHE A 188 -5.19 -1.53 14.43
N ALA A 189 -6.07 -0.56 14.18
CA ALA A 189 -7.34 -0.45 14.90
C ALA A 189 -8.43 -1.20 14.11
N LEU A 190 -9.18 -2.06 14.80
CA LEU A 190 -10.49 -2.49 14.35
C LEU A 190 -11.43 -1.30 14.61
N ARG A 191 -11.97 -0.70 13.55
CA ARG A 191 -13.09 0.24 13.64
C ARG A 191 -14.30 -0.41 13.02
#